data_AF-A0A060C921-F1
#
_entry.id   AF-A0A060C921-F1
#
_cell.length_a   1.000
_cell.length_b   1.000
_cell.length_c   1.000
_cell.angle_alpha   90.00
_cell.angle_beta   90.00
_cell.angle_gamma   90.00
#
_symmetry.space_group_name_H-M   'P 1'
#
loop_
_entity.id
_entity.type
_entity.pdbx_description
1 polymer ?
#
loop_
_entity_poly.entity_id
_entity_poly.type
_entity_poly.pdbx_seq_one_letter_code
_entity_poly.pdbx_strand_id
1 'polypeptide(L)'
;MGAVGTAYVRGLQGAGVHATLKHFVGYSASAAGRNFAPVHAGPREVADELLIPFEMAVKDGRVRSIMPAYTQLDGVPTHADPSLLTELLRERWGLRRRGGR
;
A
#
# COMPACT_ATOMS: atom_id res chain seq x y z
N MET A 1 -10.11 3.44 -8.29
CA MET A 1 -8.64 3.57 -8.46
C MET A 1 -7.91 2.24 -8.63
N GLY A 2 -8.27 1.17 -7.89
CA GLY A 2 -7.53 -0.10 -7.93
C GLY A 2 -7.33 -0.72 -9.32
N ALA A 3 -8.37 -0.78 -10.17
CA ALA A 3 -8.24 -1.34 -11.53
C ALA A 3 -7.21 -0.60 -12.41
N VAL A 4 -7.19 0.74 -12.35
CA VAL A 4 -6.23 1.57 -13.08
C VAL A 4 -4.81 1.33 -12.55
N GLY A 5 -4.64 1.29 -11.22
CA GLY A 5 -3.35 1.00 -10.59
C GLY A 5 -2.81 -0.38 -10.96
N THR A 6 -3.66 -1.40 -10.93
CA THR A 6 -3.32 -2.77 -11.33
C THR A 6 -2.89 -2.84 -12.80
N ALA A 7 -3.64 -2.21 -13.71
CA ALA A 7 -3.27 -2.15 -15.13
C ALA A 7 -1.92 -1.45 -15.34
N TYR A 8 -1.69 -0.34 -14.64
CA TYR A 8 -0.43 0.41 -14.71
C TYR A 8 0.76 -0.41 -14.20
N VAL A 9 0.60 -1.13 -13.08
CA VAL A 9 1.59 -2.07 -12.55
C VAL A 9 1.92 -3.14 -13.59
N ARG A 10 0.90 -3.77 -14.20
CA ARG A 10 1.11 -4.80 -15.23
C ARG A 10 1.85 -4.24 -16.45
N GLY A 11 1.51 -3.03 -16.89
CA GLY A 11 2.17 -2.36 -18.02
C GLY A 11 3.66 -2.13 -17.76
N LEU A 12 4.00 -1.47 -16.65
CA LEU A 12 5.41 -1.22 -16.29
C LEU A 12 6.20 -2.52 -16.14
N GLN A 13 5.64 -3.50 -15.43
CA GLN A 13 6.34 -4.76 -15.15
C GLN A 13 6.46 -5.65 -16.39
N GLY A 14 5.51 -5.60 -17.32
CA GLY A 14 5.58 -6.24 -18.63
C GLY A 14 6.68 -5.65 -19.52
N ALA A 15 6.96 -4.35 -19.36
CA ALA A 15 8.09 -3.67 -20.01
C ALA A 15 9.44 -3.88 -19.28
N GLY A 16 9.50 -4.76 -18.28
CA GLY A 16 10.72 -5.04 -17.52
C GLY A 16 11.03 -4.05 -16.40
N VAL A 17 10.17 -3.07 -16.13
CA VAL A 17 10.37 -2.06 -15.06
C VAL A 17 9.60 -2.46 -13.80
N HIS A 18 10.26 -2.44 -12.65
CA HIS A 18 9.57 -2.71 -11.38
C HIS A 18 8.69 -1.52 -10.98
N ALA A 19 7.39 -1.76 -10.82
CA ALA A 19 6.50 -0.76 -10.25
C ALA A 19 6.64 -0.71 -8.72
N THR A 20 6.52 0.49 -8.15
CA THR A 20 6.46 0.73 -6.70
C THR A 20 5.14 1.40 -6.37
N LEU A 21 4.27 0.70 -5.64
CA LEU A 21 3.02 1.27 -5.16
C LEU A 21 3.26 2.29 -4.03
N LYS A 22 2.56 3.41 -4.05
CA LYS A 22 2.68 4.45 -3.03
C LYS A 22 1.37 5.24 -2.87
N HIS A 23 1.09 5.84 -1.71
CA HIS A 23 1.83 5.72 -0.44
C HIS A 23 1.04 4.78 0.48
N PHE A 24 1.64 3.66 0.87
CA PHE A 24 0.96 2.62 1.65
C PHE A 24 0.98 2.96 3.15
N VAL A 25 -0.12 3.30 3.82
CA VAL A 25 -1.47 3.54 3.32
C VAL A 25 -2.03 4.80 3.98
N GLY A 26 -3.05 5.40 3.39
CA GLY A 26 -3.81 6.50 4.00
C GLY A 26 -3.25 7.90 3.81
N TYR A 27 -2.10 8.07 3.14
CA TYR A 27 -1.45 9.39 2.99
C TYR A 27 -2.36 10.51 2.49
N SER A 28 -3.29 10.21 1.58
CA SER A 28 -4.24 11.19 1.04
C SER A 28 -5.30 11.65 2.05
N ALA A 29 -5.50 10.91 3.14
CA ALA A 29 -6.41 11.24 4.23
C ALA A 29 -5.73 12.05 5.35
N SER A 30 -4.58 12.69 5.05
CA SER A 30 -3.87 13.54 6.00
C SER A 30 -4.78 14.66 6.53
N ALA A 31 -4.82 14.85 7.86
CA ALA A 31 -5.71 15.81 8.51
C ALA A 31 -5.58 17.23 7.92
N ALA A 32 -6.74 17.86 7.70
CA ALA A 32 -6.86 19.20 7.09
C ALA A 32 -6.17 19.34 5.72
N GLY A 33 -5.94 18.24 5.00
CA GLY A 33 -5.26 18.24 3.70
C GLY A 33 -3.79 18.66 3.78
N ARG A 34 -3.20 18.68 4.98
CA ARG A 34 -1.82 19.10 5.18
C ARG A 34 -0.86 17.96 4.88
N ASN A 35 0.22 18.29 4.18
CA ASN A 35 1.30 17.35 3.92
C ASN A 35 1.86 16.83 5.26
N PHE A 36 2.07 15.51 5.38
CA PHE A 36 2.58 14.83 6.57
C PHE A 36 1.69 14.83 7.83
N ALA A 37 0.49 15.42 7.79
CA ALA A 37 -0.39 15.42 8.94
C ALA A 37 -0.87 13.99 9.29
N PRO A 38 -1.19 13.70 10.56
CA PRO A 38 -1.71 12.39 10.96
C PRO A 38 -2.99 12.03 10.20
N VAL A 39 -3.22 10.73 10.08
CA VAL A 39 -4.44 10.16 9.52
C VAL A 39 -5.25 9.56 10.67
N HIS A 40 -6.52 9.94 10.75
CA HIS A 40 -7.50 9.39 11.69
C HIS A 40 -8.52 8.59 10.90
N ALA A 41 -8.39 7.27 10.89
CA ALA A 41 -9.24 6.39 10.12
C ALA A 41 -9.38 5.06 10.85
N GLY A 42 -10.61 4.70 11.19
CA GLY A 42 -10.89 3.46 11.89
C GLY A 42 -10.53 2.22 11.05
N PRO A 43 -10.37 1.05 11.68
CA PRO A 43 -9.91 -0.17 11.00
C PRO A 43 -10.81 -0.58 9.82
N ARG A 44 -12.11 -0.27 9.90
CA ARG A 44 -13.06 -0.55 8.82
C ARG A 44 -12.83 0.35 7.60
N GLU A 45 -12.65 1.64 7.80
CA GLU A 45 -12.34 2.57 6.71
C GLU A 45 -11.01 2.21 6.05
N VAL A 46 -10.01 1.85 6.87
CA VAL A 46 -8.71 1.38 6.38
C VAL A 46 -8.87 0.13 5.51
N ALA A 47 -9.65 -0.86 5.95
CA ALA A 47 -9.87 -2.11 5.22
C ALA A 47 -10.73 -1.94 3.97
N ASP A 48 -11.89 -1.29 4.11
CA ASP A 48 -12.94 -1.26 3.08
C ASP A 48 -12.66 -0.19 2.01
N GLU A 49 -11.82 0.81 2.30
CA GLU A 49 -11.56 1.92 1.38
C GLU A 49 -10.07 2.09 1.05
N LEU A 50 -9.23 2.31 2.06
CA LEU A 50 -7.85 2.75 1.86
C LEU A 50 -6.95 1.62 1.34
N LEU A 51 -7.17 0.39 1.78
CA LEU A 51 -6.35 -0.78 1.44
C LEU A 51 -6.74 -1.41 0.09
N ILE A 52 -8.00 -1.29 -0.34
CA ILE A 52 -8.52 -1.97 -1.54
C ILE A 52 -7.65 -1.74 -2.80
N PRO A 53 -7.22 -0.51 -3.15
CA PRO A 53 -6.39 -0.30 -4.33
C PRO A 53 -5.03 -1.00 -4.24
N PHE A 54 -4.46 -1.08 -3.03
CA PHE A 54 -3.17 -1.75 -2.79
C PHE A 54 -3.32 -3.26 -2.84
N GLU A 55 -4.39 -3.81 -2.26
CA GLU A 55 -4.69 -5.23 -2.30
C GLU A 55 -4.81 -5.72 -3.75
N MET A 56 -5.57 -5.01 -4.58
CA MET A 56 -5.71 -5.34 -6.00
C MET A 56 -4.36 -5.31 -6.73
N ALA A 57 -3.53 -4.29 -6.50
CA ALA A 57 -2.24 -4.18 -7.16
C ALA A 57 -1.23 -5.25 -6.70
N VAL A 58 -1.32 -5.70 -5.44
CA VAL A 58 -0.49 -6.79 -4.91
C VAL A 58 -0.97 -8.14 -5.45
N LYS A 59 -2.26 -8.47 -5.28
CA LYS A 59 -2.82 -9.78 -5.64
C LYS A 59 -2.97 -9.95 -7.15
N ASP A 60 -3.54 -8.97 -7.84
CA ASP A 60 -3.84 -9.06 -9.27
C ASP A 60 -2.73 -8.45 -10.13
N GLY A 61 -2.13 -7.36 -9.66
CA GLY A 61 -1.05 -6.66 -10.36
C GLY A 61 0.32 -7.30 -10.19
N ARG A 62 0.49 -8.10 -9.12
CA ARG A 62 1.77 -8.70 -8.71
C ARG A 62 2.88 -7.65 -8.61
N VAL A 63 2.56 -6.48 -8.03
CA VAL A 63 3.55 -5.42 -7.82
C VAL A 63 4.75 -5.95 -7.04
N ARG A 64 5.96 -5.55 -7.43
CA ARG A 64 7.21 -6.04 -6.83
C ARG A 64 7.79 -5.13 -5.75
N SER A 65 7.20 -3.95 -5.53
CA SER A 65 7.69 -2.97 -4.58
C SER A 65 6.55 -2.11 -4.03
N ILE A 66 6.71 -1.62 -2.81
CA ILE A 66 5.78 -0.70 -2.15
C ILE A 66 6.56 0.33 -1.34
N MET A 67 6.02 1.54 -1.25
CA MET A 67 6.57 2.65 -0.49
C MET A 67 5.56 3.05 0.59
N PRO A 68 5.90 2.87 1.88
CA PRO A 68 5.01 3.25 2.96
C PRO A 68 4.75 4.76 3.01
N ALA A 69 3.65 5.15 3.64
CA ALA A 69 3.30 6.54 3.88
C ALA A 69 4.18 7.16 4.96
N TYR A 70 4.43 8.47 4.84
CA TYR A 70 5.16 9.21 5.88
C TYR A 70 4.33 9.42 7.15
N THR A 71 3.02 9.31 7.04
CA THR A 71 2.06 9.62 8.10
C THR A 71 2.03 8.52 9.16
N GLN A 72 1.41 8.88 10.29
CA GLN A 72 0.90 7.90 11.24
C GLN A 72 -0.58 7.64 10.99
N LEU A 73 -1.02 6.41 11.21
CA LEU A 73 -2.40 5.98 11.22
C LEU A 73 -2.78 5.71 12.68
N ASP A 74 -3.69 6.53 13.23
CA ASP A 74 -4.15 6.42 14.63
C ASP A 74 -3.03 6.20 15.66
N GLY A 75 -1.97 7.00 15.58
CA GLY A 75 -0.86 6.94 16.54
C GLY A 75 0.36 6.16 16.05
N VAL A 76 0.22 5.31 15.03
CA VAL A 76 1.28 4.39 14.61
C VAL A 76 1.90 4.85 13.28
N PRO A 77 3.20 5.19 13.22
CA PRO A 77 3.87 5.54 11.97
C PRO A 77 3.80 4.38 10.98
N THR A 78 3.32 4.62 9.76
CA THR A 78 3.13 3.52 8.79
C THR A 78 4.43 2.83 8.40
N HIS A 79 5.56 3.55 8.43
CA HIS A 79 6.89 2.98 8.23
C HIS A 79 7.34 2.01 9.32
N ALA A 80 6.70 2.02 10.49
CA ALA A 80 7.06 1.22 11.65
C ALA A 80 5.95 0.26 12.11
N ASP A 81 4.88 0.11 11.33
CA ASP A 81 3.74 -0.76 11.69
C ASP A 81 3.94 -2.20 11.17
N PRO A 82 4.25 -3.19 12.03
CA PRO A 82 4.42 -4.58 11.62
C PRO A 82 3.12 -5.25 11.17
N SER A 83 1.97 -4.81 11.69
CA SER A 83 0.66 -5.37 11.31
C SER A 83 0.33 -5.05 9.84
N LEU A 84 0.81 -3.90 9.35
CA LEU A 84 0.69 -3.50 7.96
C LEU A 84 1.84 -4.06 7.11
N LEU A 85 3.10 -3.85 7.52
CA LEU A 85 4.25 -4.11 6.66
C LEU A 85 4.68 -5.58 6.60
N THR A 86 4.32 -6.37 7.60
CA THR A 86 4.68 -7.79 7.70
C THR A 86 3.43 -8.64 7.60
N GLU A 87 2.53 -8.56 8.60
CA GLU A 87 1.37 -9.45 8.68
C GLU A 87 0.44 -9.26 7.48
N LEU A 88 0.04 -8.02 7.18
CA LEU A 88 -0.83 -7.77 6.04
C LEU A 88 -0.10 -7.96 4.71
N LEU A 89 0.94 -7.17 4.45
CA LEU A 89 1.57 -7.14 3.13
C LEU A 89 2.25 -8.46 2.76
N ARG A 90 3.01 -9.06 3.68
CA ARG A 90 3.87 -10.21 3.36
C ARG A 90 3.14 -11.52 3.60
N GLU A 91 2.49 -11.66 4.75
CA GLU A 91 1.91 -12.94 5.17
C GLU A 91 0.52 -13.13 4.56
N ARG A 92 -0.37 -12.13 4.68
CA ARG A 92 -1.74 -12.23 4.14
C ARG A 92 -1.83 -11.97 2.64
N TRP A 93 -1.14 -10.96 2.13
CA TRP A 93 -1.21 -10.59 0.71
C TRP A 93 -0.08 -11.16 -0.15
N GLY A 94 0.98 -11.68 0.46
CA GLY A 94 2.04 -12.38 -0.26
C GLY A 94 3.00 -11.47 -1.03
N LEU A 95 3.24 -10.23 -0.59
CA LEU A 95 4.26 -9.35 -1.19
C LEU A 95 5.67 -9.88 -0.88
N ARG A 96 6.22 -10.65 -1.82
CA ARG A 96 7.51 -11.33 -1.67
C ARG A 96 8.69 -10.41 -2.02
N ARG A 97 9.80 -10.60 -1.30
CA ARG A 97 11.11 -10.11 -1.76
C ARG A 97 11.56 -10.96 -2.95
N ARG A 98 12.25 -10.34 -3.91
CA ARG A 98 12.80 -11.04 -5.09
C ARG A 98 13.65 -12.23 -4.63
N GLY A 99 13.32 -13.45 -5.09
CA GLY A 99 14.14 -14.66 -4.88
C GLY A 99 13.57 -15.73 -3.94
N GLY A 100 12.43 -15.51 -3.28
CA GLY A 100 11.73 -16.56 -2.54
C GLY A 100 10.83 -17.38 -3.47
N ARG A 101 11.26 -18.60 -3.80
CA ARG A 101 10.55 -19.62 -4.61
C ARG A 101 9.04 -19.58 -4.40
#